data_AF-A0A251S3E1-F1
#
_entry.id   AF-A0A251S3E1-F1
#
_cell.length_a   1.000
_cell.length_b   1.000
_cell.length_c   1.000
_cell.angle_alpha   90.00
_cell.angle_beta   90.00
_cell.angle_gamma   90.00
#
_symmetry.space_group_name_H-M   'P 1'
#
loop_
_entity.id
_entity.type
_entity.pdbx_description
1 polymer ?
#
loop_
_entity_poly.entity_id
_entity_poly.type
_entity_poly.pdbx_seq_one_letter_code
_entity_poly.pdbx_strand_id
1 'polypeptide(L)'
;MARLMKSHVRIFCISFLLVFVCYWCEKNEHQHTQAFGVPPPPKDCTPRCFQSQDLNSWYCCNESYGSKEMCERDCKKKKSCC
;
A
#
# COMPACT_ATOMS: atom_id res chain seq x y z
N MET A 1 -26.52 29.18 -38.16
CA MET A 1 -26.34 27.89 -37.46
C MET A 1 -24.86 27.52 -37.21
N ALA A 2 -23.90 27.83 -38.10
CA ALA A 2 -22.48 27.50 -37.93
C ALA A 2 -21.77 28.12 -36.70
N ARG A 3 -22.23 29.28 -36.20
CA ARG A 3 -21.67 29.92 -34.98
C ARG A 3 -22.00 29.18 -33.69
N LEU A 4 -23.17 28.53 -33.61
CA LEU A 4 -23.58 27.74 -32.44
C LEU A 4 -22.73 26.46 -32.31
N MET A 5 -22.50 25.75 -33.42
CA MET A 5 -21.63 24.57 -33.43
C MET A 5 -20.20 24.88 -32.97
N LYS A 6 -19.62 26.02 -33.36
CA LYS A 6 -18.28 26.42 -32.89
C LYS A 6 -18.21 26.62 -31.37
N SER A 7 -19.28 27.12 -30.74
CA SER A 7 -19.32 27.33 -29.29
C SER A 7 -19.40 26.00 -28.54
N HIS A 8 -20.28 25.10 -29.00
CA HIS A 8 -20.41 23.77 -28.40
C HIS A 8 -19.17 22.90 -28.59
N VAL A 9 -18.51 22.99 -29.75
CA VAL A 9 -17.25 22.26 -30.01
C VAL A 9 -16.13 22.76 -29.09
N ARG A 10 -16.04 24.08 -28.83
CA ARG A 10 -15.05 24.62 -27.89
C ARG A 10 -15.30 24.13 -26.47
N ILE A 11 -16.55 24.15 -26.01
CA ILE A 11 -16.91 23.65 -24.68
C ILE A 11 -16.57 22.16 -24.57
N PHE A 12 -16.93 21.36 -25.58
CA PHE A 12 -16.62 19.93 -25.60
C PHE A 12 -15.11 19.65 -25.58
N CYS A 13 -14.31 20.40 -26.36
CA CYS A 13 -12.86 20.26 -26.34
C CYS A 13 -12.26 20.62 -24.98
N ILE A 14 -12.73 21.69 -24.34
CA ILE A 14 -12.25 22.09 -23.00
C ILE A 14 -12.61 21.01 -21.97
N SER A 15 -13.86 20.52 -21.97
CA SER A 15 -14.29 19.44 -21.09
C SER A 15 -13.48 18.16 -21.31
N PHE A 16 -13.21 17.79 -22.56
CA PHE A 16 -12.41 16.61 -22.88
C PHE A 16 -10.97 16.76 -22.40
N LEU A 17 -10.35 17.92 -22.60
CA LEU A 17 -9.00 18.19 -22.10
C LEU A 17 -8.92 18.14 -20.58
N LEU A 18 -9.91 18.68 -19.86
CA LEU A 18 -9.96 18.59 -18.39
C LEU A 18 -10.04 17.15 -17.92
N VAL A 19 -10.91 16.33 -18.52
CA VAL A 19 -11.00 14.89 -18.21
C VAL A 19 -9.69 14.18 -18.51
N PHE A 20 -9.04 14.52 -19.63
CA PHE A 20 -7.76 13.91 -20.01
C PHE A 20 -6.63 14.26 -19.03
N VAL A 21 -6.59 15.51 -18.56
CA VAL A 21 -5.62 15.96 -17.54
C VAL A 21 -5.88 15.28 -16.20
N CYS A 22 -7.14 15.18 -15.76
CA CYS A 22 -7.48 14.46 -14.53
C CYS A 22 -7.09 12.98 -14.62
N TYR A 23 -7.39 12.32 -15.74
CA TYR A 23 -7.01 10.93 -15.99
C TYR A 23 -5.50 10.73 -16.00
N TRP A 24 -4.75 11.64 -16.62
CA TRP A 24 -3.28 11.61 -16.61
C TRP A 24 -2.71 11.89 -15.21
N CYS A 25 -3.33 12.78 -14.44
CA CYS A 25 -2.94 13.08 -13.06
C CYS A 25 -3.12 11.85 -12.16
N GLU A 26 -4.29 11.21 -12.21
CA GLU A 26 -4.58 9.98 -11.47
C GLU A 26 -3.61 8.84 -11.85
N LYS A 27 -3.37 8.66 -13.16
CA LYS A 27 -2.44 7.64 -13.65
C LYS A 27 -0.98 7.90 -13.26
N ASN A 28 -0.53 9.15 -13.28
CA ASN A 28 0.85 9.51 -12.90
C ASN A 28 1.05 9.51 -11.38
N GLU A 29 0.04 9.87 -10.61
CA GLU A 29 0.05 9.72 -9.14
C GLU A 29 0.24 8.24 -8.76
N HIS A 30 -0.39 7.32 -9.52
CA HIS A 30 -0.22 5.88 -9.35
C HIS A 30 1.13 5.33 -9.85
N GLN A 31 1.81 6.01 -10.79
CA GLN A 31 3.17 5.63 -11.20
C GLN A 31 4.23 6.03 -10.16
N HIS A 32 4.03 7.13 -9.44
CA HIS A 32 4.96 7.54 -8.37
C HIS A 32 4.73 6.80 -7.05
N THR A 33 3.55 6.23 -6.80
CA THR A 33 3.32 5.38 -5.62
C THR A 33 3.96 4.00 -5.73
N GLN A 34 4.31 3.52 -6.94
CA GLN A 34 5.17 2.32 -7.08
C GLN A 34 6.60 2.53 -6.58
N ALA A 35 7.09 3.77 -6.50
CA ALA A 35 8.40 4.07 -5.92
C ALA A 35 8.41 3.96 -4.39
N PHE A 36 7.23 3.92 -3.75
CA PHE A 36 7.04 3.58 -2.35
C PHE A 36 6.54 2.14 -2.18
N GLY A 37 6.91 1.25 -3.10
CA GLY A 37 6.93 -0.17 -2.80
C GLY A 37 7.74 -0.34 -1.53
N VAL A 38 7.05 -0.69 -0.44
CA VAL A 38 7.65 -1.01 0.86
C VAL A 38 8.92 -1.79 0.57
N PRO A 39 10.10 -1.32 1.01
CA PRO A 39 11.35 -1.98 0.67
C PRO A 39 11.15 -3.47 0.93
N PRO A 40 11.50 -4.35 -0.03
CA PRO A 40 11.34 -5.77 0.17
C PRO A 40 11.95 -6.09 1.54
N PRO A 41 11.22 -6.78 2.42
CA PRO A 41 11.69 -7.00 3.77
C PRO A 41 13.12 -7.56 3.68
N PRO A 42 14.04 -7.07 4.53
CA PRO A 42 15.44 -7.44 4.41
C PRO A 42 15.56 -8.96 4.29
N LYS A 43 16.37 -9.44 3.34
CA LYS A 43 16.51 -10.88 3.04
C LYS A 43 16.85 -11.73 4.27
N ASP A 44 17.33 -11.08 5.34
CA ASP A 44 17.71 -11.67 6.63
C ASP A 44 16.76 -11.29 7.78
N CYS A 45 15.51 -10.91 7.51
CA CYS A 45 14.60 -10.69 8.60
C CYS A 45 14.12 -12.05 9.15
N THR A 46 14.64 -12.36 10.35
CA THR A 46 14.19 -13.50 11.14
C THR A 46 13.07 -12.98 12.03
N PRO A 47 11.82 -13.44 11.88
CA PRO A 47 10.74 -13.02 12.74
C PRO A 47 11.09 -13.38 14.19
N ARG A 48 10.94 -12.40 15.09
CA ARG A 48 11.30 -12.53 16.51
C ARG A 48 10.06 -12.53 17.39
N CYS A 49 10.15 -13.30 18.46
CA CYS A 49 9.17 -13.25 19.51
C CYS A 49 9.45 -12.06 20.45
N PHE A 50 8.45 -11.24 20.74
CA PHE A 50 8.54 -10.14 21.71
C PHE A 50 7.37 -10.18 22.71
N GLN A 51 7.57 -9.66 23.91
CA GLN A 51 6.52 -9.58 24.93
C GLN A 51 5.82 -8.23 24.84
N SER A 52 4.49 -8.23 24.78
CA SER A 52 3.69 -7.01 24.93
C SER A 52 3.67 -6.58 26.39
N GLN A 53 3.95 -5.30 26.64
CA GLN A 53 3.96 -4.73 27.98
C GLN A 53 2.55 -4.64 28.60
N ASP A 54 1.51 -4.51 27.77
CA ASP A 54 0.14 -4.28 28.24
C ASP A 54 -0.64 -5.57 28.53
N LEU A 55 -0.38 -6.64 27.77
CA LEU A 55 -1.21 -7.86 27.77
C LEU A 55 -0.48 -9.09 28.32
N ASN A 56 0.74 -8.93 28.84
CA ASN A 56 1.63 -10.01 29.29
C ASN A 56 1.65 -11.23 28.33
N SER A 57 1.50 -10.94 27.04
CA SER A 57 1.36 -11.93 25.97
C SER A 57 2.56 -11.82 25.04
N TRP A 58 2.97 -12.95 24.50
CA TRP A 58 4.07 -13.04 23.55
C TRP A 58 3.55 -12.92 22.14
N TYR A 59 4.25 -12.17 21.29
CA TYR A 59 3.83 -11.90 19.93
C TYR A 59 4.90 -12.31 18.94
N CYS A 60 4.46 -12.92 17.85
CA CYS A 60 5.24 -13.11 16.64
C CYS A 60 4.42 -12.62 15.46
N CYS A 61 4.87 -11.54 14.81
CA CYS A 61 4.07 -10.85 13.79
C CYS A 61 2.70 -10.42 14.36
N ASN A 62 1.61 -10.99 13.84
CA ASN A 62 0.22 -10.71 14.24
C ASN A 62 -0.40 -11.82 15.11
N GLU A 63 0.38 -12.81 15.54
CA GLU A 63 -0.11 -13.90 16.40
C GLU A 63 0.32 -13.68 17.84
N SER A 64 -0.61 -13.90 18.77
CA SER A 64 -0.38 -13.86 20.21
C SER A 64 -0.27 -15.27 20.79
N TYR A 65 0.58 -15.38 21.80
CA TYR A 65 0.96 -16.62 22.46
C TYR A 65 1.02 -16.41 23.97
N GLY A 66 0.55 -17.40 24.73
CA GLY A 66 0.59 -17.36 26.20
C GLY A 66 1.96 -17.66 26.80
N SER A 67 2.89 -18.25 26.03
CA SER A 67 4.23 -18.61 26.52
C SER A 67 5.33 -18.23 25.54
N LYS A 68 6.50 -17.92 26.09
CA LYS A 68 7.70 -17.59 25.33
C LYS A 68 8.13 -18.76 24.45
N GLU A 69 8.13 -19.99 24.97
CA GLU A 69 8.63 -21.14 24.21
C GLU A 69 7.73 -21.47 23.00
N MET A 70 6.41 -21.33 23.14
CA MET A 70 5.48 -21.53 22.02
C MET A 70 5.70 -20.47 20.95
N CYS A 71 5.79 -19.21 21.37
CA CYS A 71 6.03 -18.10 20.47
C CYS A 71 7.36 -18.25 19.72
N GLU A 72 8.48 -18.54 20.39
CA GLU A 72 9.77 -18.76 19.72
C GLU A 72 9.76 -19.95 18.75
N ARG A 73 9.09 -21.04 19.13
CA ARG A 73 9.02 -22.25 18.29
C ARG A 73 8.27 -21.96 16.99
N ASP A 74 7.14 -21.27 17.07
CA ASP A 74 6.32 -21.01 15.89
C ASP A 74 6.86 -19.84 15.08
N CYS A 75 7.48 -18.84 15.72
CA CYS A 75 8.19 -17.77 15.02
C CYS A 75 9.36 -18.30 14.19
N LYS A 76 10.14 -19.27 14.70
CA LYS A 76 11.22 -19.93 13.95
C LYS A 76 10.73 -20.72 12.73
N LYS A 77 9.47 -21.18 12.71
CA LYS A 77 8.89 -21.87 11.55
C LYS A 77 8.47 -20.90 10.44
N LYS A 78 8.23 -19.62 10.77
CA LYS A 78 7.85 -18.61 9.77
C LYS A 78 9.06 -18.27 8.91
N LYS A 79 8.92 -18.57 7.61
CA LYS A 79 9.92 -18.25 6.57
C LYS A 79 9.77 -16.83 6.02
N SER A 80 8.66 -16.17 6.34
CA SER A 80 8.31 -14.83 5.87
C SER A 80 8.53 -13.81 6.96
N CYS A 81 8.97 -12.64 6.53
CA CYS A 81 9.17 -11.49 7.37
C CYS A 81 7.89 -10.85 7.89
N CYS A 82 8.05 -10.30 9.09
CA CYS A 82 7.21 -9.37 9.79
C CYS A 82 8.14 -8.54 10.70
#